data_AF-A0AAV9KIP6-F1
#
_entry.id   AF-A0AAV9KIP6-F1
#
_cell.length_a   1.000
_cell.length_b   1.000
_cell.length_c   1.000
_cell.angle_alpha   90.00
_cell.angle_beta   90.00
_cell.angle_gamma   90.00
#
_symmetry.space_group_name_H-M   'P 1'
#
loop_
_entity.id
_entity.type
_entity.pdbx_description
1 polymer ?
#
loop_
_entity_poly.entity_id
_entity_poly.type
_entity_poly.pdbx_seq_one_letter_code
_entity_poly.pdbx_strand_id
1 'polypeptide(L)'
;MGSLACLSVTKRPLAKEIQTLEYKFMQLGISERGGVLTSIEVRAIFIEEIKAKQFEDENLNELKKKTAIDKNLQYEEEPIAILDYDVCKLRTKEIKSVKVQWKHRPVEEATWEIERDMRDKYPQLFIDLGTTSFLL
;
A
#
# COMPACT_ATOMS: atom_id res chain seq x y z
N MET A 1 55.77 7.54 -0.96
CA MET A 1 54.76 7.06 -1.92
C MET A 1 54.32 5.67 -1.49
N GLY A 2 53.19 5.57 -0.78
CA GLY A 2 52.73 4.31 -0.22
C GLY A 2 51.99 3.50 -1.28
N SER A 3 52.47 2.29 -1.55
CA SER A 3 51.85 1.35 -2.49
C SER A 3 50.50 0.85 -1.96
N LEU A 4 49.45 1.01 -2.76
CA LEU A 4 48.08 0.51 -2.48
C LEU A 4 47.92 -0.99 -2.80
N ALA A 5 49.01 -1.69 -3.14
CA ALA A 5 48.99 -3.10 -3.53
C ALA A 5 48.56 -4.08 -2.41
N CYS A 6 48.41 -3.62 -1.17
CA CYS A 6 47.95 -4.45 -0.04
C CYS A 6 46.43 -4.45 0.17
N LEU A 7 45.67 -3.67 -0.62
CA LEU A 7 44.21 -3.61 -0.52
C LEU A 7 43.57 -4.72 -1.36
N SER A 8 43.83 -5.98 -1.02
CA SER A 8 43.02 -7.07 -1.55
C SER A 8 41.57 -6.83 -1.11
N VAL A 9 40.66 -6.70 -2.07
CA VAL A 9 39.22 -6.42 -1.88
C VAL A 9 38.59 -7.34 -0.83
N THR A 10 39.16 -8.53 -0.64
CA THR A 10 38.78 -9.53 0.37
C THR A 10 38.91 -9.10 1.83
N LYS A 11 39.69 -8.08 2.17
CA LYS A 11 39.96 -7.64 3.56
C LYS A 11 39.17 -6.41 4.03
N ARG A 12 38.25 -5.88 3.22
CA ARG A 12 37.40 -4.75 3.63
C ARG A 12 36.01 -5.26 4.05
N PRO A 13 35.68 -5.35 5.36
CA PRO A 13 34.33 -5.70 5.81
C PRO A 13 33.27 -4.78 5.20
N LEU A 14 33.58 -3.49 5.08
CA LEU A 14 32.73 -2.51 4.40
C LEU A 14 32.49 -2.82 2.91
N ALA A 15 33.48 -3.37 2.19
CA ALA A 15 33.30 -3.76 0.79
C ALA A 15 32.38 -4.98 0.66
N LYS A 16 32.44 -5.90 1.62
CA LYS A 16 31.50 -7.03 1.70
C LYS A 16 30.09 -6.56 2.07
N GLU A 17 29.95 -5.61 3.00
CA GLU A 17 28.65 -5.03 3.37
C GLU A 17 28.03 -4.28 2.20
N ILE A 18 28.81 -3.46 1.48
CA ILE A 18 28.37 -2.75 0.28
C ILE A 18 27.94 -3.74 -0.82
N GLN A 19 28.72 -4.80 -1.06
CA GLN A 19 28.36 -5.84 -2.04
C GLN A 19 27.14 -6.68 -1.61
N THR A 20 26.94 -6.87 -0.30
CA THR A 20 25.75 -7.54 0.26
C THR A 20 24.50 -6.68 0.14
N LEU A 21 24.64 -5.36 0.25
CA LEU A 21 23.55 -4.39 0.05
C LEU A 21 23.21 -4.23 -1.44
N GLU A 22 24.22 -4.31 -2.31
CA GLU A 22 24.07 -4.34 -3.77
C GLU A 22 23.24 -5.55 -4.23
N TYR A 23 23.43 -6.71 -3.59
CA TYR A 23 22.68 -7.94 -3.89
C TYR A 23 21.19 -7.86 -3.50
N LYS A 24 20.81 -6.99 -2.55
CA LYS A 24 19.46 -7.00 -2.00
C LYS A 24 18.55 -5.97 -2.65
N PHE A 25 18.88 -4.67 -2.64
CA PHE A 25 17.92 -3.64 -3.14
C PHE A 25 18.56 -2.29 -3.55
N MET A 26 19.88 -2.14 -3.50
CA MET A 26 20.56 -0.87 -3.81
C MET A 26 21.45 -0.95 -5.04
N GLN A 27 21.36 0.04 -5.93
CA GLN A 27 22.32 0.25 -7.01
C GLN A 27 23.28 1.37 -6.62
N LEU A 28 24.59 1.10 -6.73
CA LEU A 28 25.64 2.05 -6.39
C LEU A 28 26.26 2.62 -7.67
N GLY A 29 26.29 3.94 -7.79
CA GLY A 29 26.92 4.66 -8.89
C GLY A 29 27.95 5.67 -8.39
N ILE A 30 28.88 6.06 -9.27
CA ILE A 30 29.80 7.17 -9.00
C ILE A 30 29.30 8.37 -9.80
N SER A 31 29.05 9.48 -9.11
CA SER A 31 28.72 10.75 -9.74
C SER A 31 29.93 11.34 -10.44
N GLU A 32 29.73 12.04 -11.56
CA GLU A 32 30.78 12.74 -12.31
C GLU A 32 31.59 13.73 -11.45
N ARG A 33 31.02 14.21 -10.34
CA ARG A 33 31.69 15.08 -9.36
C ARG A 33 32.48 14.34 -8.27
N GLY A 34 32.67 13.03 -8.42
CA GLY A 34 33.45 12.20 -7.48
C GLY A 34 32.71 11.80 -6.20
N GLY A 35 31.40 12.03 -6.12
CA GLY A 35 30.54 11.57 -5.01
C GLY A 35 29.97 10.17 -5.28
N VAL A 36 29.64 9.43 -4.23
CA VAL A 36 28.96 8.14 -4.33
C VAL A 36 27.45 8.37 -4.31
N LEU A 37 26.73 7.86 -5.32
CA LEU A 37 25.28 7.88 -5.42
C LEU A 37 24.73 6.49 -5.10
N THR A 38 23.73 6.43 -4.23
CA THR A 38 22.98 5.21 -3.92
C THR A 38 21.54 5.41 -4.37
N SER A 39 21.04 4.56 -5.28
CA SER A 39 19.61 4.46 -5.56
C SER A 39 19.07 3.16 -4.95
N ILE A 40 17.98 3.26 -4.19
CA ILE A 40 17.25 2.10 -3.71
C ILE A 40 16.18 1.79 -4.75
N GLU A 41 16.21 0.59 -5.32
CA GLU A 41 15.14 0.11 -6.19
C GLU A 41 14.16 -0.69 -5.34
N VAL A 42 12.96 -0.14 -5.10
CA VAL A 42 11.88 -0.85 -4.44
C VAL A 42 11.32 -1.88 -5.43
N ARG A 43 11.92 -3.06 -5.47
CA ARG A 43 11.31 -4.21 -6.14
C ARG A 43 10.36 -4.88 -5.15
N ALA A 44 9.13 -5.18 -5.58
CA ALA A 44 8.13 -5.91 -4.79
C ALA A 44 8.51 -7.40 -4.59
N ILE A 45 9.78 -7.69 -4.28
CA ILE A 45 10.32 -9.03 -4.03
C ILE A 45 9.69 -9.59 -2.75
N PHE A 46 9.33 -8.73 -1.80
CA PHE A 46 8.66 -9.13 -0.57
C PHE A 46 7.27 -9.73 -0.83
N ILE A 47 6.53 -9.23 -1.82
CA ILE A 47 5.21 -9.80 -2.16
C ILE A 47 5.38 -11.22 -2.71
N GLU A 48 6.34 -11.42 -3.61
CA GLU A 48 6.58 -12.74 -4.21
C GLU A 48 7.19 -13.73 -3.20
N GLU A 49 8.09 -13.28 -2.32
CA GLU A 49 8.63 -14.10 -1.22
C GLU A 49 7.57 -14.44 -0.16
N ILE A 50 6.69 -13.49 0.20
CA ILE A 50 5.55 -13.75 1.08
C ILE A 50 4.65 -14.80 0.44
N LYS A 51 4.28 -14.62 -0.84
CA LYS A 51 3.42 -15.57 -1.56
C LYS A 51 4.05 -16.97 -1.62
N ALA A 52 5.36 -17.06 -1.88
CA ALA A 52 6.08 -18.33 -1.92
C ALA A 52 6.03 -19.03 -0.55
N LYS A 53 6.33 -18.31 0.54
CA LYS A 53 6.28 -18.86 1.90
C LYS A 53 4.86 -19.22 2.36
N GLN A 54 3.86 -18.43 1.96
CA GLN A 54 2.44 -18.73 2.22
C GLN A 54 1.92 -19.95 1.46
N PHE A 55 2.60 -20.36 0.39
CA PHE A 55 2.26 -21.58 -0.36
C PHE A 55 2.80 -22.85 0.32
N GLU A 56 3.89 -22.72 1.09
CA GLU A 56 4.53 -23.84 1.83
C GLU A 56 3.94 -24.04 3.24
N ASP A 57 3.19 -23.08 3.76
CA ASP A 57 2.57 -23.17 5.09
C ASP A 57 1.44 -24.22 5.10
N GLU A 58 1.67 -25.31 5.85
CA GLU A 58 0.77 -26.45 5.96
C GLU A 58 -0.58 -26.07 6.59
N ASN A 59 -0.59 -25.16 7.58
CA ASN A 59 -1.82 -24.67 8.20
C ASN A 59 -2.63 -23.82 7.22
N LEU A 60 -1.98 -22.94 6.45
CA LEU A 60 -2.66 -22.17 5.39
C LEU A 60 -3.18 -23.07 4.27
N ASN A 61 -2.46 -24.14 3.94
CA ASN A 61 -2.91 -25.12 2.94
C ASN A 61 -4.10 -25.95 3.42
N GLU A 62 -4.13 -26.35 4.70
CA GLU A 62 -5.30 -27.00 5.28
C GLU A 62 -6.52 -26.07 5.30
N LEU A 63 -6.33 -24.80 5.67
CA LEU A 63 -7.39 -23.79 5.61
C LEU A 63 -7.89 -23.60 4.17
N LYS A 64 -7.00 -23.40 3.19
CA LYS A 64 -7.34 -23.31 1.75
C LYS A 64 -8.00 -24.57 1.18
N LYS A 65 -7.76 -25.74 1.74
CA LYS A 65 -8.45 -26.98 1.35
C LYS A 65 -9.83 -27.09 2.00
N LYS A 66 -9.95 -26.62 3.24
CA LYS A 66 -11.19 -26.65 4.02
C LYS A 66 -12.19 -25.60 3.56
N THR A 67 -11.72 -24.42 3.17
CA THR A 67 -12.51 -23.45 2.41
C THR A 67 -12.15 -23.61 0.95
N ALA A 68 -13.04 -24.22 0.16
CA ALA A 68 -12.95 -24.14 -1.30
C ALA A 68 -13.14 -22.66 -1.70
N ILE A 69 -12.07 -21.88 -1.61
CA ILE A 69 -12.06 -20.46 -1.96
C ILE A 69 -12.18 -20.43 -3.48
N ASP A 70 -13.37 -20.07 -3.96
CA ASP A 70 -13.63 -19.86 -5.37
C ASP A 70 -12.58 -18.86 -5.91
N LYS A 71 -11.96 -19.19 -7.05
CA LYS A 71 -10.92 -18.36 -7.67
C LYS A 71 -11.45 -16.98 -8.10
N ASN A 72 -12.78 -16.81 -8.04
CA ASN A 72 -13.50 -15.57 -8.30
C ASN A 72 -13.88 -14.80 -7.03
N LEU A 73 -13.24 -15.02 -5.88
CA LEU A 73 -13.43 -14.18 -4.68
C LEU A 73 -12.96 -12.73 -4.94
N GLN A 74 -13.78 -11.93 -5.62
CA GLN A 74 -13.69 -10.49 -5.56
C GLN A 74 -14.28 -10.08 -4.21
N TYR A 75 -13.41 -9.65 -3.31
CA TYR A 75 -13.84 -9.00 -2.08
C TYR A 75 -14.32 -7.60 -2.44
N GLU A 76 -15.62 -7.46 -2.64
CA GLU A 76 -16.25 -6.16 -2.85
C GLU A 76 -16.56 -5.55 -1.49
N GLU A 77 -15.95 -4.40 -1.19
CA GLU A 77 -16.26 -3.66 0.03
C GLU A 77 -17.64 -3.02 -0.10
N GLU A 78 -18.58 -3.46 0.73
CA GLU A 78 -19.94 -2.94 0.75
C GLU A 78 -20.02 -1.73 1.69
N PRO A 79 -20.36 -0.52 1.19
CA PRO A 79 -20.54 0.65 2.03
C PRO A 79 -21.91 0.57 2.74
N ILE A 80 -21.93 0.86 4.03
CA ILE A 80 -23.15 0.74 4.85
C ILE A 80 -23.75 2.08 5.25
N ALA A 81 -22.95 3.13 5.38
CA ALA A 81 -23.41 4.45 5.79
C ALA A 81 -22.44 5.55 5.37
N ILE A 82 -22.98 6.75 5.18
CA ILE A 82 -22.19 7.98 5.13
C ILE A 82 -22.21 8.59 6.52
N LEU A 83 -21.02 8.80 7.08
CA LEU A 83 -20.83 9.31 8.43
C LEU A 83 -20.67 10.83 8.46
N ASP A 84 -20.12 11.41 7.40
CA ASP A 84 -19.82 12.85 7.35
C ASP A 84 -19.64 13.36 5.92
N TYR A 85 -19.67 14.68 5.74
CA TYR A 85 -19.48 15.39 4.48
C TYR A 85 -18.43 16.48 4.64
N ASP A 86 -17.54 16.61 3.66
CA ASP A 86 -16.56 17.70 3.63
C ASP A 86 -16.30 18.20 2.20
N VAL A 87 -15.72 19.38 2.08
CA VAL A 87 -15.31 19.99 0.82
C VAL A 87 -13.82 20.28 0.86
N CYS A 88 -13.04 19.43 0.21
CA CYS A 88 -11.63 19.64 -0.02
C CYS A 88 -11.43 20.80 -1.02
N LYS A 89 -10.97 21.95 -0.51
CA LYS A 89 -10.63 23.11 -1.33
C LYS A 89 -9.17 23.04 -1.77
N LEU A 90 -8.95 22.85 -3.07
CA LEU A 90 -7.65 22.97 -3.72
C LEU A 90 -7.48 24.40 -4.27
N ARG A 91 -6.25 24.77 -4.65
CA ARG A 91 -5.95 26.11 -5.22
C ARG A 91 -6.81 26.49 -6.42
N THR A 92 -7.30 25.51 -7.18
CA THR A 92 -8.02 25.72 -8.44
C THR A 92 -9.41 25.10 -8.49
N LYS A 93 -9.76 24.23 -7.53
CA LYS A 93 -11.00 23.44 -7.57
C LYS A 93 -11.47 23.10 -6.16
N GLU A 94 -12.78 22.90 -6.01
CA GLU A 94 -13.38 22.34 -4.81
C GLU A 94 -13.87 20.91 -5.12
N ILE A 95 -13.57 19.95 -4.25
CA ILE A 95 -13.96 18.55 -4.38
C ILE A 95 -14.78 18.18 -3.16
N LYS A 96 -16.02 17.74 -3.37
CA LYS A 96 -16.88 17.24 -2.29
C LYS A 96 -16.53 15.79 -1.99
N SER A 97 -16.33 15.48 -0.71
CA SER A 97 -16.01 14.15 -0.21
C SER A 97 -16.97 13.74 0.89
N VAL A 98 -17.19 12.44 1.01
CA VAL A 98 -18.03 11.81 2.03
C VAL A 98 -17.20 10.81 2.83
N LYS A 99 -17.43 10.75 4.13
CA LYS A 99 -16.82 9.75 4.99
C LYS A 99 -17.68 8.49 4.97
N VAL A 100 -17.14 7.38 4.49
CA VAL A 100 -17.89 6.14 4.22
C VAL A 100 -17.54 5.06 5.23
N GLN A 101 -18.56 4.50 5.86
CA GLN A 101 -18.44 3.30 6.66
C GLN A 101 -18.54 2.04 5.79
N TRP A 102 -17.63 1.09 6.01
CA TRP A 102 -17.62 -0.20 5.29
C TRP A 102 -18.09 -1.33 6.21
N LYS A 103 -18.87 -2.28 5.66
CA LYS A 103 -19.58 -3.36 6.38
C LYS A 103 -18.70 -4.23 7.28
N HIS A 104 -17.43 -4.37 6.94
CA HIS A 104 -16.47 -5.24 7.62
C HIS A 104 -15.29 -4.49 8.24
N ARG A 105 -15.35 -3.16 8.25
CA ARG A 105 -14.34 -2.31 8.89
C ARG A 105 -14.95 -1.65 10.13
N PRO A 106 -14.17 -1.39 11.18
CA PRO A 106 -14.61 -0.58 12.30
C PRO A 106 -14.80 0.89 11.86
N VAL A 107 -15.42 1.71 12.70
CA VAL A 107 -15.78 3.10 12.34
C VAL A 107 -14.56 4.01 12.21
N GLU A 108 -13.52 3.69 12.96
CA GLU A 108 -12.23 4.34 12.96
C GLU A 108 -11.50 4.16 11.62
N GLU A 109 -11.82 3.10 10.87
CA GLU A 109 -11.26 2.79 9.56
C GLU A 109 -12.10 3.30 8.38
N ALA A 110 -13.11 4.13 8.65
CA ALA A 110 -13.89 4.79 7.60
C ALA A 110 -13.01 5.68 6.70
N THR A 111 -13.24 5.62 5.39
CA THR A 111 -12.44 6.35 4.39
C THR A 111 -13.18 7.56 3.84
N TRP A 112 -12.43 8.53 3.31
CA TRP A 112 -12.99 9.68 2.59
C TRP A 112 -13.02 9.37 1.10
N GLU A 113 -14.22 9.28 0.53
CA GLU A 113 -14.47 9.01 -0.88
C GLU A 113 -15.06 10.24 -1.58
N ILE A 114 -14.92 10.32 -2.91
CA ILE A 114 -15.50 11.42 -3.69
C ILE A 114 -17.03 11.27 -3.72
N GLU A 115 -17.75 12.34 -3.37
CA GLU A 115 -19.22 12.32 -3.29
C GLU A 115 -19.87 11.90 -4.62
N ARG A 116 -19.36 12.41 -5.74
CA ARG A 116 -19.87 12.07 -7.07
C ARG A 116 -19.81 10.56 -7.33
N ASP A 117 -18.66 9.96 -7.11
CA ASP A 117 -18.43 8.54 -7.40
C ASP A 117 -19.31 7.66 -6.50
N MET A 118 -19.48 8.07 -5.23
CA MET A 118 -20.37 7.38 -4.29
C MET A 118 -21.84 7.53 -4.67
N ARG A 119 -22.28 8.68 -5.20
CA ARG A 119 -23.65 8.86 -5.70
C ARG A 119 -23.92 8.03 -6.95
N ASP A 120 -22.93 7.90 -7.83
CA ASP A 120 -23.07 7.14 -9.06
C ASP A 120 -23.13 5.62 -8.78
N LYS A 121 -22.31 5.12 -7.84
CA LYS A 121 -22.25 3.69 -7.49
C LYS A 121 -23.26 3.25 -6.43
N TYR A 122 -23.51 4.09 -5.44
CA TYR A 122 -24.34 3.77 -4.26
C TYR A 122 -25.35 4.89 -3.98
N PRO A 123 -26.24 5.22 -4.93
CA PRO A 123 -27.20 6.32 -4.79
C PRO A 123 -28.11 6.16 -3.56
N GLN A 124 -28.39 4.93 -3.15
CA GLN A 124 -29.23 4.60 -1.99
C GLN A 124 -28.71 5.19 -0.67
N LEU A 125 -27.39 5.35 -0.52
CA LEU A 125 -26.79 5.90 0.70
C LEU A 125 -27.10 7.40 0.90
N PHE A 126 -27.59 8.07 -0.14
CA PHE A 126 -27.89 9.50 -0.12
C PHE A 126 -29.39 9.82 -0.01
N ILE A 127 -30.25 8.80 0.02
CA ILE A 127 -31.72 8.99 0.00
C ILE A 127 -32.26 9.30 1.40
N ASP A 128 -31.61 8.81 2.47
CA ASP A 128 -32.10 8.91 3.86
C ASP A 128 -31.92 10.29 4.53
N LEU A 129 -31.23 11.23 3.89
CA LEU A 129 -31.07 12.61 4.43
C LEU A 129 -32.15 13.59 3.95
N GLY A 130 -33.12 13.13 3.17
CA GLY A 130 -34.22 13.94 2.64
C GLY A 130 -35.47 14.05 3.52
N THR A 131 -35.54 13.36 4.67
CA THR A 131 -36.80 13.28 5.46
C THR A 131 -36.69 13.74 6.91
N THR A 132 -35.52 14.17 7.38
CA THR A 132 -35.35 14.74 8.74
C THR A 132 -35.03 16.23 8.68
N SER A 133 -35.93 16.99 8.07
CA SER A 133 -36.06 18.43 8.29
C SER A 133 -37.34 18.68 9.10
N PHE A 134 -37.15 19.19 10.31
CA PHE A 134 -38.13 19.88 11.18
C PHE A 134 -39.36 19.09 11.65
N LEU A 135 -39.21 18.29 12.72
CA LEU A 135 -40.18 18.25 13.82
C LEU A 135 -39.46 17.84 15.12
N LEU A 136 -38.98 18.84 15.85
CA LEU A 136 -39.17 19.06 17.30
C LEU A 136 -38.67 20.46 17.66
#